data_AF-A0A8U0A346-F1
#
_entry.id   AF-A0A8U0A346-F1
#
_cell.length_a   1.000
_cell.length_b   1.000
_cell.length_c   1.000
_cell.angle_alpha   90.00
_cell.angle_beta   90.00
_cell.angle_gamma   90.00
#
_symmetry.space_group_name_H-M   'P 1'
#
loop_
_entity.id
_entity.type
_entity.pdbx_description
1 polymer ?
#
loop_
_entity_poly.entity_id
_entity_poly.type
_entity_poly.pdbx_seq_one_letter_code
_entity_poly.pdbx_strand_id
1 'polypeptide(L)'
;MGYECPVCGIPQSDGGHLANHMAFTALVHEDDHEAWLDKTVPEWSEMGEAELAEVLIEQAATADFPQVFEDTTTEGGHHEHDHERSGALFDDEVEPTQGQHRQRIDSPALDGDAQAVLEEARRLTEARLNDEEE
;
A
#
# COMPACT_ATOMS: atom_id res chain seq x y z
N MET A 1 11.68 12.47 -13.66
CA MET A 1 12.82 11.55 -13.80
C MET A 1 13.10 11.03 -12.41
N GLY A 2 13.24 9.72 -12.23
CA GLY A 2 13.46 9.14 -10.91
C GLY A 2 14.91 9.29 -10.45
N TYR A 3 15.11 9.17 -9.14
CA TYR A 3 16.44 9.26 -8.52
C TYR A 3 16.62 8.16 -7.49
N GLU A 4 17.79 7.55 -7.48
CA GLU A 4 18.15 6.53 -6.51
C GLU A 4 18.59 7.17 -5.19
N CYS A 5 18.06 6.68 -4.07
CA CYS A 5 18.53 7.10 -2.76
C CYS A 5 20.01 6.70 -2.58
N PRO A 6 20.93 7.64 -2.29
CA PRO A 6 22.37 7.36 -2.18
C PRO A 6 22.75 6.48 -0.98
N VAL A 7 21.81 6.24 -0.05
CA VAL A 7 22.04 5.47 1.17
C VAL A 7 21.52 4.04 1.00
N CYS A 8 20.24 3.88 0.66
CA CYS A 8 19.60 2.56 0.58
C CYS A 8 19.42 2.01 -0.84
N GLY A 9 19.76 2.79 -1.89
CA GLY A 9 19.64 2.37 -3.28
C GLY A 9 18.19 2.27 -3.80
N ILE A 10 17.20 2.71 -3.03
CA ILE A 10 15.79 2.62 -3.43
C ILE A 10 15.49 3.74 -4.43
N PRO A 11 14.99 3.43 -5.65
CA PRO A 11 14.58 4.43 -6.62
C PRO A 11 13.34 5.19 -6.12
N GLN A 12 13.36 6.50 -6.30
CA GLN A 12 12.29 7.44 -5.98
C GLN A 12 11.75 8.05 -7.29
N SER A 13 10.46 8.38 -7.32
CA SER A 13 9.77 8.83 -8.54
C SER A 13 10.29 10.16 -9.10
N ASP A 14 10.65 11.08 -8.21
CA ASP A 14 11.20 12.41 -8.53
C ASP A 14 12.02 12.97 -7.36
N GLY A 15 12.58 14.17 -7.57
CA GLY A 15 13.46 14.82 -6.58
C GLY A 15 12.73 15.19 -5.27
N GLY A 16 11.45 15.54 -5.33
CA GLY A 16 10.66 15.82 -4.13
C GLY A 16 10.42 14.57 -3.30
N HIS A 17 10.10 13.45 -3.96
CA HIS A 17 10.00 12.15 -3.29
C HIS A 17 11.33 11.70 -2.69
N LEU A 18 12.46 11.96 -3.38
CA LEU A 18 13.78 11.70 -2.82
C LEU A 18 14.06 12.55 -1.56
N ALA A 19 13.74 13.85 -1.60
CA ALA A 19 13.91 14.74 -0.45
C ALA A 19 13.07 14.28 0.75
N ASN A 20 11.80 13.97 0.52
CA ASN A 20 10.92 13.48 1.57
C ASN A 20 11.37 12.12 2.12
N HIS A 21 11.78 11.19 1.27
CA HIS A 21 12.33 9.90 1.70
C HIS A 21 13.55 10.08 2.60
N MET A 22 14.52 10.91 2.20
CA MET A 22 15.73 11.19 2.98
C MET A 22 15.40 11.84 4.33
N ALA A 23 14.58 12.91 4.32
CA ALA A 23 14.26 13.67 5.53
C ALA A 23 13.44 12.85 6.53
N PHE A 24 12.37 12.17 6.10
CA PHE A 24 11.56 11.38 7.02
C PHE A 24 12.30 10.15 7.55
N THR A 25 13.10 9.49 6.72
CA THR A 25 13.85 8.31 7.17
C THR A 25 14.88 8.72 8.21
N ALA A 26 15.61 9.82 7.98
CA ALA A 26 16.53 10.40 8.97
C ALA A 26 15.83 10.73 10.29
N LEU A 27 14.70 11.45 10.24
CA LEU A 27 13.97 11.89 11.44
C LEU A 27 13.34 10.76 12.26
N VAL A 28 12.91 9.67 11.62
CA VAL A 28 12.17 8.59 12.29
C VAL A 28 13.10 7.47 12.77
N HIS A 29 14.19 7.21 12.05
CA HIS A 29 15.00 6.01 12.25
C HIS A 29 16.39 6.28 12.83
N GLU A 30 16.84 7.54 12.97
CA GLU A 30 18.19 7.90 13.44
C GLU A 30 19.26 7.02 12.78
N ASP A 31 19.22 6.92 11.45
CA ASP A 31 19.93 5.90 10.68
C ASP A 31 21.02 6.49 9.77
N ASP A 32 21.57 5.65 8.89
CA ASP A 32 22.58 6.04 7.91
C ASP A 32 22.13 7.23 7.03
N HIS A 33 20.83 7.51 6.89
CA HIS A 33 20.32 8.67 6.16
C HIS A 33 20.60 9.97 6.90
N GLU A 34 20.41 10.02 8.23
CA GLU A 34 20.72 11.20 9.04
C GLU A 34 22.23 11.49 8.99
N ALA A 35 23.06 10.46 9.23
CA ALA A 35 24.51 10.62 9.18
C ALA A 35 25.02 11.06 7.80
N TRP A 36 24.39 10.57 6.72
CA TRP A 36 24.72 10.98 5.36
C TRP A 36 24.31 12.43 5.10
N LEU A 37 23.11 12.83 5.55
CA LEU A 37 22.60 14.19 5.40
C LEU A 37 23.46 15.19 6.18
N ASP A 38 23.74 14.95 7.45
CA ASP A 38 24.59 15.82 8.28
C ASP A 38 25.98 16.07 7.67
N LYS A 39 26.52 15.05 6.98
CA LYS A 39 27.83 15.12 6.34
C LYS A 39 27.77 15.86 5.00
N THR A 40 26.73 15.64 4.22
CA THR A 40 26.69 16.01 2.78
C THR A 40 25.90 17.28 2.54
N VAL A 41 24.85 17.51 3.34
CA VAL A 41 23.94 18.66 3.27
C VAL A 41 23.80 19.25 4.68
N PRO A 42 24.74 20.12 5.09
CA PRO A 42 24.63 20.83 6.36
C PRO A 42 23.31 21.59 6.42
N GLU A 43 22.68 21.62 7.60
CA GLU A 43 21.42 22.35 7.85
C GLU A 43 20.22 21.81 7.05
N TRP A 44 20.28 20.56 6.56
CA TRP A 44 19.17 19.89 5.86
C TRP A 44 17.85 19.93 6.65
N SER A 45 17.93 19.91 7.99
CA SER A 45 16.77 19.94 8.88
C SER A 45 15.98 21.26 8.81
N GLU A 46 16.61 22.33 8.32
CA GLU A 46 15.98 23.64 8.14
C GLU A 46 15.45 23.85 6.72
N MET A 47 15.84 22.98 5.78
CA MET A 47 15.47 23.08 4.36
C MET A 47 14.05 22.56 4.12
N GLY A 48 13.33 23.25 3.24
CA GLY A 48 12.08 22.71 2.69
C GLY A 48 12.32 21.59 1.67
N GLU A 49 11.27 20.85 1.32
CA GLU A 49 11.32 19.75 0.33
C GLU A 49 12.00 20.18 -0.98
N ALA A 50 11.61 21.32 -1.54
CA ALA A 50 12.13 21.79 -2.82
C ALA A 50 13.62 22.14 -2.75
N GLU A 51 14.05 22.82 -1.68
CA GLU A 51 15.44 23.21 -1.47
C GLU A 51 16.32 21.98 -1.27
N LEU A 52 15.85 21.02 -0.46
CA LEU A 52 16.56 19.76 -0.23
C LEU A 52 16.61 18.92 -1.52
N ALA A 53 15.54 18.89 -2.31
CA ALA A 53 15.50 18.19 -3.59
C ALA A 53 16.54 18.74 -4.57
N GLU A 54 16.67 20.06 -4.69
CA GLU A 54 17.67 20.70 -5.57
C GLU A 54 19.10 20.26 -5.23
N VAL A 55 19.43 20.13 -3.95
CA VAL A 55 20.75 19.65 -3.51
C VAL A 55 20.91 18.15 -3.76
N LEU A 56 19.89 17.35 -3.45
CA LEU A 56 19.97 15.90 -3.54
C LEU A 56 20.06 15.38 -4.98
N ILE A 57 19.37 16.00 -5.94
CA ILE A 57 19.43 15.57 -7.34
C ILE A 57 20.81 15.71 -7.97
N GLU A 58 21.67 16.59 -7.43
CA GLU A 58 23.07 16.72 -7.89
C GLU A 58 23.95 15.58 -7.39
N GLN A 59 23.59 14.96 -6.27
CA GLN A 59 24.34 13.88 -5.62
C GLN A 59 23.78 12.48 -5.93
N ALA A 60 22.49 12.41 -6.30
CA ALA A 60 21.79 11.16 -6.55
C ALA A 60 21.93 10.70 -8.00
N ALA A 61 22.08 9.39 -8.20
CA ALA A 61 22.03 8.80 -9.52
C ALA A 61 20.60 8.82 -10.07
N THR A 62 20.43 9.15 -11.35
CA THR A 62 19.12 9.01 -12.02
C THR A 62 18.76 7.52 -12.13
N ALA A 63 17.53 7.18 -11.80
CA ALA A 63 17.01 5.82 -11.88
C ALA A 63 15.69 5.78 -12.64
N ASP A 64 15.43 4.64 -13.30
CA ASP A 64 14.10 4.35 -13.82
C ASP A 64 13.19 3.95 -12.65
N PHE A 65 12.03 4.58 -12.56
CA PHE A 65 11.04 4.26 -11.55
C PHE A 65 9.87 3.54 -12.23
N PRO A 66 9.76 2.20 -12.10
CA PRO A 66 8.72 1.44 -12.77
C PRO A 66 7.36 1.84 -12.20
N GLN A 67 6.56 2.54 -13.01
CA GLN A 67 5.17 2.86 -12.68
C GLN A 67 4.33 1.58 -12.86
N VAL A 68 4.30 0.76 -11.81
CA VAL A 68 3.40 -0.41 -11.76
C VAL A 68 2.00 0.07 -11.43
N PHE A 69 1.27 0.53 -12.44
CA PHE A 69 -0.18 0.62 -12.32
C PHE A 69 -0.73 -0.81 -12.28
N GLU A 70 -1.25 -1.24 -11.14
CA GLU A 70 -2.30 -2.26 -11.17
C GLU A 70 -3.45 -1.65 -11.96
N ASP A 71 -3.65 -2.13 -13.19
CA ASP A 71 -4.78 -1.76 -14.03
C ASP A 71 -6.07 -2.28 -13.37
N THR A 72 -6.58 -1.50 -12.42
CA THR A 72 -7.87 -1.78 -11.76
C THR A 72 -9.05 -1.27 -12.58
N THR A 73 -8.84 -0.84 -13.84
CA THR A 73 -9.85 -0.24 -14.72
C THR A 73 -9.97 -1.00 -16.05
N THR A 74 -9.80 -2.32 -16.07
CA THR A 74 -10.36 -3.14 -17.16
C THR A 74 -11.83 -3.45 -16.85
N GLU A 75 -12.70 -2.50 -17.18
CA GLU A 75 -14.06 -2.83 -17.63
C GLU A 75 -13.98 -3.19 -19.12
N GLY A 76 -13.95 -4.49 -19.42
CA GLY A 76 -14.29 -5.02 -20.74
C GLY A 76 -13.14 -5.15 -21.75
N GLY A 77 -12.26 -6.13 -21.55
CA GLY A 77 -11.33 -6.58 -22.58
C GLY A 77 -10.76 -7.94 -22.26
N HIS A 78 -11.22 -8.97 -22.98
CA HIS A 78 -10.72 -10.33 -22.88
C HIS A 78 -9.20 -10.37 -23.12
N HIS A 79 -8.40 -10.56 -22.08
CA HIS A 79 -7.05 -11.09 -22.18
C HIS A 79 -7.00 -12.35 -21.31
N GLU A 80 -6.97 -13.50 -21.98
CA GLU A 80 -6.58 -14.79 -21.38
C GLU A 80 -5.11 -14.70 -20.99
N HIS A 81 -4.85 -14.15 -19.81
CA HIS A 81 -3.64 -14.47 -19.06
C HIS A 81 -3.93 -15.75 -18.28
N ASP A 82 -3.46 -16.87 -18.85
CA ASP A 82 -3.20 -18.11 -18.13
C ASP A 82 -2.03 -17.85 -17.17
N HIS A 83 -2.31 -17.12 -16.09
CA HIS A 83 -1.49 -17.13 -14.89
C HIS A 83 -2.29 -17.89 -13.86
N GLU A 84 -1.86 -19.13 -13.65
CA GLU A 84 -2.27 -20.05 -12.61
C GLU A 84 -2.54 -19.28 -11.31
N ARG A 85 -3.82 -18.95 -11.10
CA ARG A 85 -4.33 -18.44 -9.85
C ARG A 85 -3.93 -19.47 -8.80
N SER A 86 -3.15 -19.03 -7.81
CA SER A 86 -2.98 -19.76 -6.56
C SER A 86 -4.37 -20.08 -5.99
N GLY A 87 -4.85 -21.27 -6.28
CA GLY A 87 -6.28 -21.62 -6.26
C GLY A 87 -6.58 -22.95 -6.95
N ALA A 88 -5.68 -23.45 -7.80
CA ALA A 88 -5.75 -24.77 -8.45
C ALA A 88 -5.53 -25.97 -7.49
N LEU A 89 -5.93 -25.89 -6.22
CA LEU A 89 -5.95 -27.04 -5.30
C LEU A 89 -7.35 -27.67 -5.15
N PHE A 90 -8.34 -27.17 -5.88
CA PHE A 90 -9.70 -27.72 -5.86
C PHE A 90 -10.27 -27.84 -7.29
N ASP A 91 -9.66 -28.66 -8.12
CA ASP A 91 -10.32 -29.19 -9.31
C ASP A 91 -9.97 -30.68 -9.45
N ASP A 92 -10.83 -31.52 -8.88
CA ASP A 92 -11.13 -32.83 -9.44
C ASP A 92 -12.65 -33.05 -9.30
N GLU A 93 -13.31 -32.86 -10.44
CA GLU A 93 -14.54 -33.54 -10.86
C GLU A 93 -15.84 -33.24 -10.09
N VAL A 94 -16.61 -32.25 -10.57
CA VAL A 94 -18.09 -32.30 -10.53
C VAL A 94 -18.73 -31.58 -11.72
N GLU A 95 -19.48 -32.35 -12.52
CA GLU A 95 -20.31 -31.91 -13.64
C GLU A 95 -21.38 -30.85 -13.27
N PRO A 96 -21.86 -30.04 -14.25
CA PRO A 96 -22.71 -28.89 -13.98
C PRO A 96 -24.17 -29.31 -13.78
N THR A 97 -24.59 -29.51 -12.54
CA THR A 97 -26.02 -29.67 -12.23
C THR A 97 -26.69 -28.30 -12.15
N GLN A 98 -27.60 -28.05 -13.09
CA GLN A 98 -28.55 -26.95 -13.02
C GLN A 98 -29.32 -26.95 -11.70
N GLY A 99 -29.30 -25.81 -11.01
CA GLY A 99 -30.26 -25.48 -9.96
C GLY A 99 -29.77 -25.77 -8.53
N GLN A 100 -29.98 -24.76 -7.68
CA GLN A 100 -30.04 -24.87 -6.22
C GLN A 100 -28.68 -25.01 -5.48
N HIS A 101 -27.90 -23.93 -5.39
CA HIS A 101 -26.94 -23.80 -4.28
C HIS A 101 -26.76 -22.35 -3.81
N ARG A 102 -27.82 -21.79 -3.22
CA ARG A 102 -27.64 -20.98 -2.00
C ARG A 102 -27.25 -21.97 -0.90
N GLN A 103 -26.00 -22.46 -0.95
CA GLN A 103 -25.42 -23.13 0.21
C GLN A 103 -25.22 -22.00 1.22
N ARG A 104 -26.16 -21.86 2.16
CA ARG A 104 -25.79 -21.32 3.46
C ARG A 104 -24.62 -22.19 3.90
N ILE A 105 -23.43 -21.63 3.94
CA ILE A 105 -22.40 -22.15 4.82
C ILE A 105 -23.09 -22.15 6.18
N ASP A 106 -23.38 -23.33 6.71
CA ASP A 106 -23.81 -23.48 8.08
C ASP A 106 -22.67 -22.88 8.92
N SER A 107 -22.80 -21.59 9.22
CA SER A 107 -21.90 -20.93 10.14
C SER A 107 -21.93 -21.79 11.40
N PRO A 108 -20.77 -22.22 11.93
CA PRO A 108 -20.75 -22.80 13.26
C PRO A 108 -21.54 -21.83 14.13
N ALA A 109 -22.56 -22.33 14.83
CA ALA A 109 -23.44 -21.50 15.64
C ALA A 109 -22.54 -20.59 16.47
N LEU A 110 -22.53 -19.30 16.14
CA LEU A 110 -21.63 -18.34 16.76
C LEU A 110 -21.85 -18.47 18.26
N ASP A 111 -20.77 -18.66 19.01
CA ASP A 111 -20.88 -18.69 20.46
C ASP A 111 -21.47 -17.36 20.96
N GLY A 112 -22.03 -17.38 22.17
CA GLY A 112 -22.73 -16.21 22.71
C GLY A 112 -21.85 -14.96 22.76
N ASP A 113 -20.54 -15.13 22.95
CA ASP A 113 -19.59 -14.02 22.99
C ASP A 113 -19.36 -13.44 21.60
N ALA A 114 -19.20 -14.27 20.57
CA ALA A 114 -19.09 -13.85 19.17
C ALA A 114 -20.35 -13.11 18.70
N GLN A 115 -21.54 -13.57 19.11
CA GLN A 115 -22.79 -12.86 18.81
C GLN A 115 -22.85 -11.48 19.48
N ALA A 116 -22.47 -11.39 20.76
CA ALA A 116 -22.45 -10.14 21.50
C ALA A 116 -21.48 -9.10 20.89
N VAL A 117 -20.29 -9.53 20.45
CA VAL A 117 -19.31 -8.65 19.79
C VAL A 117 -19.85 -8.10 18.46
N LEU A 118 -20.52 -8.93 17.66
CA LEU A 118 -21.10 -8.50 16.38
C LEU A 118 -22.30 -7.55 16.58
N GLU A 119 -23.10 -7.74 17.62
CA GLU A 119 -24.20 -6.84 17.96
C GLU A 119 -23.68 -5.48 18.41
N GLU A 120 -22.65 -5.45 19.27
CA GLU A 120 -22.01 -4.22 19.73
C GLU A 120 -21.34 -3.46 18.56
N ALA A 121 -20.67 -4.16 17.65
CA ALA A 121 -20.07 -3.55 16.47
C ALA A 121 -21.13 -2.87 15.57
N ARG A 122 -22.30 -3.50 15.39
CA ARG A 122 -23.42 -2.89 14.63
C ARG A 122 -23.95 -1.65 15.34
N ARG A 123 -24.17 -1.72 16.66
CA ARG A 123 -24.64 -0.57 17.45
C ARG A 123 -23.70 0.63 17.35
N LEU A 124 -22.39 0.40 17.41
CA LEU A 124 -21.39 1.46 17.26
C LEU A 124 -21.38 2.07 15.86
N THR A 125 -21.62 1.24 14.84
CA THR A 125 -21.73 1.69 13.44
C THR A 125 -22.98 2.54 13.24
N GLU A 126 -24.12 2.10 13.76
CA GLU A 126 -25.38 2.86 13.70
C GLU A 126 -25.29 4.18 14.47
N ALA A 127 -24.65 4.19 15.65
CA ALA A 127 -24.44 5.41 16.42
C ALA A 127 -23.58 6.44 15.64
N ARG A 128 -22.49 5.98 14.99
CA ARG A 128 -21.66 6.85 14.15
C ARG A 128 -22.43 7.44 12.98
N LEU A 129 -23.21 6.63 12.28
CA LEU A 129 -23.99 7.09 11.13
C LEU A 129 -25.06 8.11 11.55
N ASN A 130 -25.75 7.87 12.67
CA ASN A 130 -26.74 8.82 13.19
C ASN A 130 -26.11 10.13 13.71
N ASP A 131 -24.93 10.06 14.33
CA ASP A 131 -24.16 11.24 14.77
C ASP A 131 -23.66 12.09 13.58
N GLU A 132 -23.49 11.49 12.39
CA GLU A 132 -23.10 12.18 11.15
C GLU A 132 -24.29 12.81 10.40
N GLU A 133 -25.53 12.41 10.72
CA GLU A 133 -26.76 12.91 10.09
C GLU A 133 -27.38 14.13 10.82
N GLU A 134 -26.89 14.51 12.01
CA GLU A 134 -27.25 15.75 12.75
C GLU A 134 -26.24 16.89 12.56
#